data_AF-A0A6M3KJB0-F1
#
_entry.id   AF-A0A6M3KJB0-F1
#
_cell.length_a   1.000
_cell.length_b   1.000
_cell.length_c   1.000
_cell.angle_alpha   90.00
_cell.angle_beta   90.00
_cell.angle_gamma   90.00
#
_symmetry.space_group_name_H-M   'P 1'
#
loop_
_entity.id
_entity.type
_entity.pdbx_description
1 polymer ?
#
loop_
_entity_poly.entity_id
_entity_poly.type
_entity_poly.pdbx_seq_one_letter_code
_entity_poly.pdbx_strand_id
1 'polypeptide(L)'
;MSEGTAIEIEICGKVVCLGDYVKVRYTTGTWSKGGTIEGKITELWSIEKDNHLQGRVENGWCFHDHDEILLHNKAFNHDLRKPSASQAG
;
A
#
# COMPACT_ATOMS: atom_id res chain seq x y z
N MET A 1 4.92 -16.11 -8.44
CA MET A 1 3.84 -15.10 -8.49
C MET A 1 4.41 -13.86 -9.15
N SER A 2 3.64 -13.18 -10.01
CA SER A 2 4.08 -11.93 -10.63
C SER A 2 4.23 -10.84 -9.56
N GLU A 3 5.26 -10.00 -9.68
CA GLU A 3 5.48 -8.85 -8.80
C GLU A 3 4.35 -7.82 -8.95
N GLY A 4 4.07 -7.08 -7.88
CA GLY A 4 3.06 -6.02 -7.89
C GLY A 4 3.58 -4.79 -8.62
N THR A 5 2.86 -4.33 -9.64
CA THR A 5 3.31 -3.24 -10.53
C THR A 5 2.60 -1.90 -10.30
N ALA A 6 1.65 -1.86 -9.37
CA ALA A 6 0.97 -0.61 -9.01
C ALA A 6 1.86 0.25 -8.09
N ILE A 7 1.78 1.58 -8.29
CA ILE A 7 2.49 2.55 -7.43
C ILE A 7 1.54 3.06 -6.33
N GLU A 8 0.24 3.07 -6.63
CA GLU A 8 -0.85 3.51 -5.76
C GLU A 8 -2.09 2.67 -6.05
N ILE A 9 -2.86 2.32 -5.02
CA ILE A 9 -4.16 1.65 -5.12
C ILE A 9 -5.14 2.18 -4.06
N GLU A 10 -6.44 2.07 -4.31
CA GLU A 10 -7.49 2.21 -3.30
C GLU A 10 -7.85 0.82 -2.74
N ILE A 11 -7.61 0.59 -1.45
CA ILE A 11 -7.82 -0.69 -0.78
C ILE A 11 -8.23 -0.45 0.69
N CYS A 12 -9.13 -1.29 1.22
CA CYS A 12 -9.65 -1.15 2.59
C CYS A 12 -10.21 0.27 2.89
N GLY A 13 -10.77 0.94 1.87
CA GLY A 13 -11.27 2.32 1.96
C GLY A 13 -10.19 3.40 2.10
N LYS A 14 -8.93 3.12 1.76
CA LYS A 14 -7.81 4.07 1.79
C LYS A 14 -7.01 4.02 0.50
N VAL A 15 -6.50 5.16 0.06
CA VAL A 15 -5.50 5.24 -1.00
C VAL A 15 -4.11 5.04 -0.40
N VAL A 16 -3.42 3.96 -0.77
CA VAL A 16 -2.08 3.61 -0.28
C VAL A 16 -1.06 3.62 -1.41
N CYS A 17 0.17 4.01 -1.10
CA CYS A 17 1.27 4.11 -2.06
C CYS A 17 2.44 3.19 -1.69
N LEU A 18 3.28 2.86 -2.67
CA LEU A 18 4.57 2.22 -2.41
C LEU A 18 5.40 3.06 -1.43
N GLY A 19 5.89 2.41 -0.39
CA GLY A 19 6.69 3.02 0.66
C GLY A 19 5.93 3.61 1.83
N ASP A 20 4.59 3.67 1.78
CA ASP A 20 3.78 3.97 2.95
C ASP A 20 4.01 2.93 4.04
N TYR A 21 3.88 3.32 5.31
CA TYR A 21 3.88 2.39 6.42
C TYR A 21 2.44 2.12 6.86
N VAL A 22 2.07 0.84 6.97
CA VAL A 22 0.74 0.43 7.38
C VAL A 22 0.78 -0.55 8.55
N LYS A 23 -0.30 -0.55 9.33
CA LYS A 23 -0.66 -1.63 10.25
C LYS A 23 -2.02 -2.15 9.84
N VAL A 24 -2.12 -3.45 9.59
CA VAL A 24 -3.32 -4.10 9.05
C VAL A 24 -3.75 -5.24 9.98
N ARG A 25 -5.05 -5.36 10.23
CA ARG A 25 -5.65 -6.50 10.92
C ARG A 25 -6.35 -7.39 9.91
N TYR A 26 -6.06 -8.69 9.96
CA TYR A 26 -6.76 -9.67 9.15
C TYR A 26 -8.18 -9.89 9.66
N THR A 27 -9.17 -9.76 8.78
CA THR A 27 -10.58 -9.95 9.13
C THR A 27 -11.08 -11.37 8.80
N THR A 28 -10.36 -12.08 7.93
CA THR A 28 -10.67 -13.44 7.48
C THR A 28 -9.52 -14.42 7.73
N GLY A 29 -9.73 -15.70 7.39
CA GLY A 29 -8.73 -16.76 7.49
C GLY A 29 -8.74 -17.52 8.82
N THR A 30 -8.63 -18.85 8.78
CA THR A 30 -8.69 -19.71 9.97
C THR A 30 -7.54 -19.47 10.96
N TRP A 31 -6.35 -19.15 10.44
CA TRP A 31 -5.12 -18.99 11.23
C TRP A 31 -4.69 -17.54 11.43
N SER A 32 -5.17 -16.65 10.55
CA SER A 32 -4.70 -15.27 10.48
C SER A 32 -5.70 -14.29 11.10
N LYS A 33 -6.99 -14.64 11.18
CA LYS A 33 -8.06 -13.74 11.64
C LYS A 33 -7.76 -13.19 13.04
N GLY A 34 -7.82 -11.86 13.15
CA GLY A 34 -7.49 -11.13 14.37
C GLY A 34 -6.00 -10.85 14.56
N GLY A 35 -5.13 -11.51 13.79
CA GLY A 35 -3.71 -11.19 13.71
C GLY A 35 -3.47 -9.84 13.03
N THR A 36 -2.31 -9.24 13.31
CA THR A 36 -1.90 -7.98 12.70
C THR A 36 -0.57 -8.11 12.00
N ILE A 37 -0.44 -7.47 10.86
CA ILE A 37 0.84 -7.21 10.20
C ILE A 37 1.12 -5.72 10.22
N GLU A 38 2.40 -5.36 10.20
CA GLU A 38 2.83 -3.98 10.03
C GLU A 38 4.14 -3.94 9.26
N GLY A 39 4.37 -2.84 8.55
CA GLY A 39 5.58 -2.64 7.77
C GLY A 39 5.39 -1.63 6.65
N LYS A 40 6.51 -1.33 6.00
CA LYS A 40 6.53 -0.52 4.78
C LYS A 40 5.97 -1.32 3.60
N ILE A 41 5.09 -0.71 2.81
CA ILE A 41 4.57 -1.30 1.57
C ILE A 41 5.68 -1.39 0.53
N THR A 42 5.92 -2.59 0.00
CA THR A 42 6.94 -2.86 -1.02
C THR A 42 6.36 -3.26 -2.37
N GLU A 43 5.13 -3.79 -2.41
CA GLU A 43 4.45 -4.15 -3.65
C GLU A 43 2.95 -3.87 -3.55
N LEU A 44 2.34 -3.47 -4.66
CA LEU A 44 0.90 -3.25 -4.79
C LEU A 44 0.40 -3.89 -6.08
N TRP A 45 -0.76 -4.53 -6.01
CA TRP A 45 -1.49 -5.07 -7.15
C TRP A 45 -2.84 -4.38 -7.25
N SER A 46 -3.21 -4.01 -8.46
CA SER A 46 -4.47 -3.34 -8.77
C SER A 46 -5.36 -4.23 -9.63
N ILE A 47 -6.68 -4.06 -9.51
CA ILE A 47 -7.63 -4.79 -10.37
C ILE A 47 -7.35 -4.48 -11.85
N GLU A 48 -7.04 -3.23 -12.19
CA GLU A 48 -6.82 -2.79 -13.57
C GLU A 48 -5.58 -3.41 -14.23
N LYS A 49 -4.47 -3.55 -13.49
CA LYS A 49 -3.21 -4.06 -14.05
C LYS A 49 -3.04 -5.56 -13.86
N ASP A 50 -3.49 -6.08 -12.72
CA ASP A 50 -3.12 -7.40 -12.24
C ASP A 50 -4.33 -8.33 -12.07
N ASN A 51 -5.56 -7.83 -12.25
CA ASN A 51 -6.82 -8.53 -12.01
C ASN A 51 -6.99 -9.02 -10.55
N HIS A 52 -6.26 -8.41 -9.62
CA HIS A 52 -6.39 -8.67 -8.18
C HIS A 52 -5.96 -7.45 -7.37
N LEU A 53 -6.61 -7.24 -6.21
CA LEU A 53 -6.34 -6.11 -5.31
C LEU A 53 -5.60 -6.61 -4.06
N GLN A 54 -4.34 -6.20 -3.89
CA GLN A 54 -3.48 -6.67 -2.81
C GLN A 54 -2.37 -5.67 -2.52
N GLY A 55 -1.92 -5.60 -1.28
CA GLY A 55 -0.63 -4.99 -0.92
C GLY A 55 0.29 -5.96 -0.20
N ARG A 56 1.60 -5.76 -0.30
CA ARG A 56 2.62 -6.50 0.47
C ARG A 56 3.49 -5.54 1.24
N VAL A 57 3.79 -5.89 2.49
CA VAL A 57 4.75 -5.16 3.31
C VAL A 57 6.10 -5.87 3.37
N GLU A 58 7.15 -5.14 3.77
CA GLU A 58 8.56 -5.55 3.68
C GLU A 58 8.93 -6.88 4.36
N ASN A 59 8.11 -7.35 5.31
CA ASN A 59 8.28 -8.66 5.96
C ASN A 59 7.68 -9.83 5.14
N GLY A 60 7.21 -9.57 3.92
CA GLY A 60 6.68 -10.56 2.99
C GLY A 60 5.17 -10.84 3.13
N TRP A 61 4.52 -10.31 4.18
CA TRP A 61 3.10 -10.53 4.40
C TRP A 61 2.23 -9.64 3.50
N CYS A 62 1.11 -10.20 3.05
CA CYS A 62 0.17 -9.54 2.15
C CYS A 62 -1.12 -9.18 2.88
N PHE A 63 -1.80 -8.13 2.44
CA PHE A 63 -3.15 -7.77 2.87
C PHE A 63 -4.06 -7.53 1.68
N HIS A 64 -5.36 -7.75 1.90
CA HIS A 64 -6.39 -7.74 0.87
C HIS A 64 -7.48 -6.71 1.18
N ASP A 65 -8.36 -6.51 0.21
CA ASP A 65 -9.46 -5.55 0.23
C ASP A 65 -10.43 -5.66 1.42
N HIS A 66 -10.60 -6.86 1.95
CA HIS A 66 -11.46 -7.14 3.10
C HIS A 66 -10.78 -6.94 4.46
N ASP A 67 -9.47 -6.72 4.51
CA ASP A 67 -8.75 -6.48 5.75
C ASP A 67 -8.98 -5.05 6.29
N GLU A 68 -8.54 -4.79 7.52
CA GLU A 68 -8.72 -3.50 8.18
C GLU A 68 -7.37 -2.79 8.36
N ILE A 69 -7.19 -1.64 7.71
CA ILE A 69 -6.01 -0.78 7.93
C ILE A 69 -6.22 0.04 9.22
N LEU A 70 -5.53 -0.36 10.29
CA LEU A 70 -5.56 0.29 11.61
C LEU A 70 -4.72 1.57 11.67
N LEU A 71 -3.63 1.61 10.91
CA LEU A 71 -2.71 2.75 10.83
C LEU A 71 -2.26 2.90 9.38
N HIS A 72 -2.21 4.15 8.89
CA HIS A 72 -1.67 4.48 7.58
C HIS A 72 -0.85 5.76 7.66
N ASN A 73 0.47 5.61 7.57
CA ASN A 73 1.42 6.71 7.55
C ASN A 73 1.98 6.82 6.12
N LYS A 74 1.69 7.93 5.45
CA LYS A 74 2.21 8.17 4.11
C LYS A 74 3.73 8.29 4.11
N ALA A 75 4.38 7.73 3.10
CA ALA A 75 5.77 8.03 2.83
C ALA A 75 5.93 9.55 2.65
N PHE A 76 7.00 10.13 3.21
CA PHE A 76 7.29 11.58 3.15
C PHE A 76 7.53 12.14 1.72
N ASN A 77 7.25 11.37 0.66
CA ASN A 77 7.44 11.75 -0.73
C ASN A 77 6.18 12.31 -1.42
N HIS A 78 5.12 12.62 -0.69
CA HIS A 78 3.90 13.22 -1.26
C HIS A 78 4.06 14.73 -1.56
N ASP A 79 5.19 15.13 -2.13
CA ASP A 79 5.38 16.44 -2.76
C ASP A 79 6.35 16.36 -3.96
N LEU A 80 5.95 15.63 -5.00
CA LEU A 80 6.52 15.75 -6.34
C LEU A 80 5.71 16.72 -7.23
N ARG A 81 5.03 17.70 -6.64
CA ARG A 81 4.57 18.87 -7.40
C ARG A 81 5.69 19.90 -7.49
N LYS A 82 6.66 19.66 -8.37
CA LYS A 82 7.35 20.78 -9.04
C LYS A 82 7.53 20.48 -10.52
N PRO A 83 7.25 21.49 -11.35
CA PRO A 83 8.29 21.91 -12.26
C PRO A 83 8.67 23.38 -12.01
N SER A 84 9.99 23.56 -11.82
CA SER A 84 10.84 24.58 -12.49
C SER A 84 10.23 25.94 -12.86
N ALA A 85 10.82 27.01 -12.34
CA ALA A 85 11.41 28.03 -13.20
C ALA A 85 12.44 28.85 -12.43
N SER A 86 13.66 28.84 -12.95
CA SER A 86 14.72 29.80 -12.69
C SER A 86 14.18 31.23 -12.71
N GLN A 87 14.40 32.00 -11.64
CA GLN A 87 14.47 33.45 -11.79
C GLN A 87 15.90 33.81 -12.17
N ALA A 88 16.07 34.03 -13.47
CA ALA A 88 17.08 34.94 -13.99
C ALA A 88 16.64 36.37 -13.64
N GLY A 89 17.59 37.22 -13.23
CA GLY A 89 17.40 38.62 -12.92
C GLY A 89 18.34 39.09 -11.84
#